data_AF-A0A352AM16-F1
#
_entry.id   AF-A0A352AM16-F1
#
_cell.length_a   1.000
_cell.length_b   1.000
_cell.length_c   1.000
_cell.angle_alpha   90.00
_cell.angle_beta   90.00
_cell.angle_gamma   90.00
#
_symmetry.space_group_name_H-M   'P 1'
#
loop_
_entity.id
_entity.type
_entity.pdbx_description
1 polymer ?
#
loop_
_entity_poly.entity_id
_entity_poly.type
_entity_poly.pdbx_seq_one_letter_code
_entity_poly.pdbx_strand_id
1 'polypeptide(L)'
;MDSNTASLGNDRPWYEGPDGTCNLEEPTLVNMGEGRPLHLMFPVYWAQSLEILPEAKKMANDVEAMLVLLIYGEAPDSEVAKLIVELASAEVLPLWIGDQNRRKVDKIISILSSQVEGNA
;
A
#
# COMPACT_ATOMS: atom_id res chain seq x y z
N MET A 1 -21.38 -33.55 -13.38
CA MET A 1 -21.65 -32.25 -12.76
C MET A 1 -20.30 -31.73 -12.32
N ASP A 2 -19.78 -30.80 -13.11
CA ASP A 2 -18.42 -30.30 -13.06
C ASP A 2 -18.13 -29.62 -11.71
N SER A 3 -17.28 -30.26 -10.91
CA SER A 3 -16.65 -29.62 -9.75
C SER A 3 -15.62 -28.62 -10.26
N ASN A 4 -16.10 -27.44 -10.65
CA ASN A 4 -15.26 -26.28 -10.87
C ASN A 4 -14.92 -25.65 -9.51
N THR A 5 -14.24 -26.42 -8.64
CA THR A 5 -13.52 -25.85 -7.51
C THR A 5 -12.30 -25.16 -8.07
N ALA A 6 -12.50 -23.92 -8.53
CA ALA A 6 -11.41 -23.01 -8.80
C ALA A 6 -10.55 -22.99 -7.54
N SER A 7 -9.30 -23.42 -7.70
CA SER A 7 -8.25 -23.20 -6.72
C SER A 7 -8.14 -21.69 -6.50
N LEU A 8 -8.91 -21.16 -5.54
CA LEU A 8 -8.62 -19.86 -4.94
C LEU A 8 -7.35 -20.08 -4.11
N GLY A 9 -6.22 -20.08 -4.82
CA GLY A 9 -4.91 -20.00 -4.19
C GLY A 9 -4.95 -18.82 -3.23
N ASN A 10 -4.62 -19.09 -1.99
CA ASN A 10 -4.68 -18.14 -0.87
C ASN A 10 -3.55 -17.09 -0.97
N ASP A 11 -3.16 -16.73 -2.19
CA ASP A 11 -1.99 -15.90 -2.51
C ASP A 11 -2.28 -14.41 -2.35
N ARG A 12 -3.56 -14.03 -2.15
CA ARG A 12 -3.99 -12.64 -2.12
C ARG A 12 -4.47 -12.23 -0.72
N PRO A 13 -4.01 -11.07 -0.20
CA PRO A 13 -4.57 -10.52 1.02
C PRO A 13 -6.07 -10.25 0.87
N TRP A 14 -6.82 -10.38 1.97
CA TRP A 14 -8.28 -10.19 2.01
C TRP A 14 -8.72 -8.78 1.59
N TYR A 15 -7.86 -7.78 1.72
CA TYR A 15 -8.10 -6.38 1.33
C TYR A 15 -7.90 -6.12 -0.17
N GLU A 16 -7.52 -7.14 -0.96
CA GLU A 16 -7.29 -6.99 -2.41
C GLU A 16 -8.23 -7.90 -3.22
N GLY A 17 -8.86 -7.32 -4.24
CA GLY A 17 -9.78 -7.98 -5.14
C GLY A 17 -9.08 -8.91 -6.15
N PRO A 18 -9.83 -9.81 -6.83
CA PRO A 18 -9.32 -10.66 -7.89
C PRO A 18 -8.75 -9.91 -9.11
N ASP A 19 -9.10 -8.64 -9.26
CA ASP A 19 -8.64 -7.72 -10.30
C ASP A 19 -7.55 -6.75 -9.80
N GLY A 20 -7.14 -6.85 -8.53
CA GLY A 20 -6.18 -5.91 -7.93
C GLY A 20 -6.82 -4.60 -7.47
N THR A 21 -8.14 -4.57 -7.25
CA THR A 21 -8.83 -3.46 -6.57
C THR A 21 -8.66 -3.55 -5.06
N CYS A 22 -8.84 -2.42 -4.34
CA CYS A 22 -8.88 -2.44 -2.89
C CYS A 22 -10.30 -2.79 -2.43
N ASN A 23 -10.44 -3.82 -1.59
CA ASN A 23 -11.73 -4.24 -1.02
C ASN A 23 -12.11 -3.41 0.22
N LEU A 24 -11.20 -2.59 0.73
CA LEU A 24 -11.46 -1.70 1.85
C LEU A 24 -11.90 -0.34 1.34
N GLU A 25 -13.11 0.08 1.74
CA GLU A 25 -13.64 1.41 1.45
C GLU A 25 -13.34 2.40 2.57
N GLU A 26 -13.19 1.92 3.80
CA GLU A 26 -12.95 2.73 5.00
C GLU A 26 -11.71 2.27 5.78
N PRO A 27 -11.08 3.17 6.56
CA PRO A 27 -9.98 2.81 7.45
C PRO A 27 -10.37 1.68 8.39
N THR A 28 -9.58 0.61 8.40
CA THR A 28 -9.90 -0.61 9.13
C THR A 28 -8.77 -0.99 10.08
N LEU A 29 -9.10 -1.20 11.34
CA LEU A 29 -8.15 -1.63 12.36
C LEU A 29 -8.01 -3.16 12.34
N VAL A 30 -6.78 -3.63 12.18
CA VAL A 30 -6.46 -5.06 12.06
C VAL A 30 -5.57 -5.48 13.22
N ASN A 31 -5.99 -6.55 13.91
CA ASN A 31 -5.16 -7.22 14.89
C ASN A 31 -4.26 -8.25 14.17
N MET A 32 -2.96 -8.04 14.28
CA MET A 32 -1.94 -8.89 13.63
C MET A 32 -1.52 -10.11 14.45
N GLY A 33 -2.20 -10.37 15.57
CA GLY A 33 -1.91 -11.46 16.50
C GLY A 33 -1.13 -11.00 17.74
N GLU A 34 -0.94 -11.92 18.69
CA GLU A 34 -0.27 -11.63 19.95
C GLU A 34 1.15 -11.07 19.76
N GLY A 35 1.47 -10.01 20.49
CA GLY A 35 2.79 -9.37 20.46
C GLY A 35 3.07 -8.50 19.23
N ARG A 36 2.10 -8.30 18.33
CA ARG A 36 2.20 -7.41 17.17
C ARG A 36 1.41 -6.11 17.42
N PRO A 37 1.85 -4.95 16.91
CA PRO A 37 1.06 -3.73 16.99
C PRO A 37 -0.24 -3.88 16.19
N LEU A 38 -1.28 -3.13 16.56
CA LEU A 38 -2.44 -2.95 15.71
C LEU A 38 -2.03 -2.24 14.41
N HIS A 39 -2.70 -2.55 13.31
CA HIS A 39 -2.46 -1.90 12.03
C HIS A 39 -3.73 -1.19 11.60
N LEU A 40 -3.63 0.11 11.35
CA LEU A 40 -4.68 0.87 10.70
C LEU A 40 -4.44 0.78 9.19
N MET A 41 -5.22 -0.07 8.52
CA MET A 41 -5.23 -0.19 7.07
C MET A 41 -6.07 0.96 6.50
N PHE A 42 -5.42 1.90 5.83
CA PHE A 42 -6.06 3.12 5.34
C PHE A 42 -6.11 3.11 3.80
N PRO A 43 -7.27 2.85 3.18
CA PRO A 43 -7.41 2.89 1.73
C PRO A 43 -7.30 4.33 1.20
N VAL A 44 -6.45 4.54 0.20
CA VAL A 44 -6.25 5.86 -0.40
C VAL A 44 -5.96 5.79 -1.90
N TYR A 45 -6.60 6.66 -2.66
CA TYR A 45 -6.26 6.85 -4.07
C TYR A 45 -4.92 7.57 -4.20
N TRP A 46 -4.02 7.10 -5.06
CA TRP A 46 -2.63 7.57 -5.11
C TRP A 46 -2.48 9.10 -5.11
N ALA A 47 -3.33 9.82 -5.84
CA ALA A 47 -3.25 11.28 -5.99
C ALA A 47 -3.58 12.04 -4.70
N GLN A 48 -4.26 11.41 -3.75
CA GLN A 48 -4.67 11.99 -2.47
C GLN A 48 -3.75 11.57 -1.31
N SER A 49 -2.77 10.68 -1.56
CA SER A 49 -1.97 10.04 -0.50
C SER A 49 -1.25 11.03 0.42
N LEU A 50 -0.71 12.13 -0.13
CA LEU A 50 0.00 13.13 0.66
C LEU A 50 -0.95 14.10 1.38
N GLU A 51 -2.08 14.43 0.75
CA GLU A 51 -3.10 15.31 1.33
C GLU A 51 -3.72 14.68 2.57
N ILE A 52 -4.07 13.38 2.51
CA ILE A 52 -4.73 12.68 3.61
C ILE A 52 -3.76 12.29 4.73
N LEU A 53 -2.45 12.36 4.49
CA LEU A 53 -1.46 11.78 5.40
C LEU A 53 -1.52 12.35 6.83
N PRO A 54 -1.68 13.66 7.07
CA PRO A 54 -1.81 14.19 8.42
C PRO A 54 -3.01 13.61 9.18
N GLU A 55 -4.15 13.45 8.51
CA GLU A 55 -5.37 12.88 9.08
C GLU A 55 -5.19 11.38 9.38
N ALA A 56 -4.66 10.63 8.42
CA ALA A 56 -4.40 9.20 8.58
C ALA A 56 -3.42 8.92 9.72
N LYS A 57 -2.37 9.74 9.87
CA LYS A 57 -1.42 9.65 10.99
C LYS A 57 -2.09 9.95 12.33
N LYS A 58 -2.93 11.00 12.39
CA LYS A 58 -3.68 11.32 13.60
C LYS A 58 -4.58 10.15 14.00
N MET A 59 -5.33 9.59 13.06
CA MET A 59 -6.23 8.46 13.31
C MET A 59 -5.47 7.23 13.83
N ALA A 60 -4.31 6.92 13.23
CA ALA A 60 -3.47 5.81 13.68
C ALA A 60 -2.95 6.03 15.11
N ASN A 61 -2.52 7.25 15.43
CA ASN A 61 -2.04 7.60 16.78
C ASN A 61 -3.17 7.53 17.82
N ASP A 62 -4.37 8.02 17.48
CA ASP A 62 -5.53 8.02 18.38
C ASP A 62 -5.95 6.60 18.81
N VAL A 63 -5.60 5.57 18.01
CA VAL A 63 -5.87 4.16 18.29
C VAL A 63 -4.62 3.33 18.55
N GLU A 64 -3.47 3.98 18.77
CA GLU A 64 -2.17 3.35 19.03
C GLU A 64 -1.79 2.25 18.01
N ALA A 65 -2.05 2.52 16.73
CA ALA A 65 -1.79 1.58 15.63
C ALA A 65 -0.68 2.07 14.69
N MET A 66 -0.03 1.12 14.01
CA MET A 66 0.83 1.42 12.87
C MET A 66 -0.03 1.78 11.65
N LEU A 67 0.27 2.91 11.02
CA LEU A 67 -0.42 3.34 9.79
C LEU A 67 0.12 2.55 8.59
N VAL A 68 -0.80 1.95 7.83
CA VAL A 68 -0.51 1.31 6.55
C VAL A 68 -1.38 1.94 5.48
N LEU A 69 -0.78 2.63 4.51
CA LEU A 69 -1.53 3.19 3.39
C LEU A 69 -1.74 2.12 2.32
N LEU A 70 -3.00 1.77 2.04
CA LEU A 70 -3.36 0.90 0.93
C LEU A 70 -3.59 1.78 -0.31
N ILE A 71 -2.53 1.98 -1.09
CA ILE A 71 -2.51 2.89 -2.22
C ILE A 71 -3.06 2.18 -3.46
N TYR A 72 -4.17 2.67 -3.98
CA TYR A 72 -4.82 2.13 -5.17
C TYR A 72 -4.97 3.17 -6.30
N GLY A 73 -5.36 2.68 -7.48
CA GLY A 73 -5.51 3.47 -8.70
C GLY A 73 -4.32 3.39 -9.64
N GLU A 74 -4.41 4.10 -10.76
CA GLU A 74 -3.36 4.15 -11.79
C GLU A 74 -2.65 5.50 -11.78
N ALA A 75 -1.34 5.48 -11.67
CA ALA A 75 -0.48 6.65 -11.67
C ALA A 75 0.61 6.57 -12.75
N PRO A 76 1.01 7.70 -13.35
CA PRO A 76 2.22 7.79 -14.16
C PRO A 76 3.47 7.46 -13.34
N ASP A 77 4.48 6.84 -13.96
CA ASP A 77 5.74 6.45 -13.29
C ASP A 77 6.42 7.63 -12.58
N SER A 78 6.38 8.84 -13.16
CA SER A 78 6.96 10.04 -12.55
C SER A 78 6.27 10.46 -11.25
N GLU A 79 4.95 10.28 -11.16
CA GLU A 79 4.18 10.62 -9.96
C GLU A 79 4.37 9.54 -8.89
N VAL A 80 4.44 8.26 -9.28
CA VAL A 80 4.80 7.17 -8.36
C VAL A 80 6.20 7.39 -7.76
N ALA A 81 7.18 7.78 -8.58
CA ALA A 81 8.54 8.04 -8.10
C ALA A 81 8.58 9.18 -7.08
N LYS A 82 7.90 10.30 -7.35
CA LYS A 82 7.78 11.40 -6.37
C LYS A 82 7.11 10.93 -5.09
N LEU A 83 5.98 10.21 -5.21
CA LEU A 83 5.23 9.74 -4.05
C LEU A 83 6.05 8.80 -3.17
N ILE A 84 6.85 7.91 -3.75
CA ILE A 84 7.76 7.03 -3.00
C ILE A 84 8.75 7.84 -2.15
N VAL A 85 9.37 8.88 -2.72
CA VAL A 85 10.33 9.72 -2.01
C VAL A 85 9.67 10.50 -0.86
N GLU A 86 8.49 11.06 -1.11
CA GLU A 86 7.73 11.80 -0.10
C GLU A 86 7.27 10.90 1.05
N LEU A 87 6.75 9.70 0.74
CA LEU A 87 6.31 8.73 1.77
C LEU A 87 7.47 8.16 2.59
N ALA A 88 8.63 7.95 1.96
CA ALA A 88 9.84 7.53 2.66
C ALA A 88 10.31 8.61 3.66
N SER A 89 10.29 9.87 3.23
CA SER A 89 10.62 11.03 4.10
C SER A 89 9.63 11.19 5.26
N ALA A 90 8.39 10.73 5.07
CA ALA A 90 7.34 10.76 6.08
C ALA A 90 7.30 9.51 6.98
N GLU A 91 8.19 8.53 6.80
CA GLU A 91 8.26 7.27 7.55
C GLU A 91 6.94 6.47 7.54
N VAL A 92 6.28 6.42 6.39
CA VAL A 92 5.00 5.70 6.22
C VAL A 92 5.24 4.39 5.47
N LEU A 93 4.47 3.35 5.78
CA LEU A 93 4.47 2.09 5.05
C LEU A 93 3.38 2.09 3.96
N PRO A 94 3.74 2.28 2.67
CA PRO A 94 2.81 2.11 1.57
C PRO A 94 2.70 0.64 1.15
N LEU A 95 1.47 0.17 0.98
CA LEU A 95 1.16 -1.06 0.25
C LEU A 95 0.43 -0.69 -1.04
N TRP A 96 1.07 -0.99 -2.16
CA TRP A 96 0.50 -0.74 -3.48
C TRP A 96 -0.43 -1.89 -3.87
N ILE A 97 -1.69 -1.55 -4.12
CA ILE A 97 -2.74 -2.52 -4.42
C ILE A 97 -2.74 -2.84 -5.91
N GLY A 98 -2.75 -4.13 -6.25
CA GLY A 98 -2.66 -4.65 -7.61
C GLY A 98 -1.24 -5.07 -8.01
N ASP A 99 -1.12 -6.26 -8.62
CA ASP A 99 0.16 -6.83 -9.08
C ASP A 99 0.92 -5.90 -10.04
N GLN A 100 0.20 -5.22 -10.93
CA GLN A 100 0.82 -4.29 -11.89
C GLN A 100 1.39 -3.06 -11.18
N ASN A 101 0.70 -2.55 -10.17
CA ASN A 101 1.18 -1.43 -9.36
C ASN A 101 2.44 -1.82 -8.57
N ARG A 102 2.44 -2.99 -7.93
CA ARG A 102 3.63 -3.52 -7.24
C ARG A 102 4.82 -3.65 -8.18
N ARG A 103 4.64 -4.31 -9.34
CA ARG A 103 5.72 -4.45 -10.34
C ARG A 103 6.24 -3.11 -10.84
N LYS A 104 5.36 -2.13 -11.05
CA LYS A 104 5.73 -0.76 -11.43
C LYS A 104 6.58 -0.11 -10.33
N VAL A 105 6.15 -0.21 -9.08
CA VAL A 105 6.87 0.34 -7.92
C VAL A 105 8.22 -0.32 -7.74
N ASP A 106 8.32 -1.63 -7.81
CA ASP A 106 9.59 -2.37 -7.72
C ASP A 106 10.58 -1.89 -8.79
N LYS A 107 10.12 -1.71 -10.03
CA LYS A 107 10.92 -1.16 -11.12
C LYS A 107 11.40 0.26 -10.81
N ILE A 108 10.51 1.12 -10.32
CA ILE A 108 10.85 2.52 -9.99
C ILE A 108 11.85 2.58 -8.84
N ILE A 109 11.64 1.81 -7.77
CA ILE A 109 12.57 1.70 -6.64
C ILE A 109 13.94 1.25 -7.14
N SER A 110 14.01 0.22 -7.99
CA SER A 110 15.28 -0.24 -8.58
C SER A 110 16.00 0.88 -9.33
N ILE A 111 15.28 1.70 -10.12
CA ILE A 111 15.87 2.84 -10.84
C ILE A 111 16.38 3.91 -9.87
N LEU A 112 15.56 4.27 -8.87
CA LEU A 112 15.92 5.28 -7.87
C LEU A 112 17.16 4.85 -7.07
N SER A 113 17.22 3.59 -6.65
CA SER A 113 18.38 3.05 -5.93
C SER A 113 19.66 3.08 -6.77
N SER A 114 19.61 2.70 -8.05
CA SER A 114 20.79 2.74 -8.93
C SER A 114 21.29 4.17 -9.21
N GLN A 115 20.40 5.17 -9.18
CA GLN A 115 20.80 6.58 -9.34
C GLN A 115 21.51 7.14 -8.10
N VAL A 116 21.20 6.62 -6.91
CA VAL A 116 21.90 6.98 -5.67
C VAL A 116 23.31 6.36 -5.65
N GLU A 117 23.46 5.11 -6.08
CA GLU A 117 24.76 4.42 -6.13
C GLU A 117 25.71 4.99 -7.19
N GLY A 118 25.19 5.49 -8.32
CA GLY A 118 25.99 6.10 -9.39
C GLY A 118 26.51 7.51 -9.11
N ASN A 119 26.06 8.15 -8.02
CA ASN A 119 26.44 9.51 -7.61
C ASN A 119 27.24 9.55 -6.30
N ALA A 120 27.65 8.38 -5.77
CA ALA A 120 28.45 8.24 -4.54
C ALA A 120 29.95 8.04 -4.85
#